data_AF-A0A7S0CMI5-F1
#
_entry.id   AF-A0A7S0CMI5-F1
#
_cell.length_a   1.000
_cell.length_b   1.000
_cell.length_c   1.000
_cell.angle_alpha   90.00
_cell.angle_beta   90.00
_cell.angle_gamma   90.00
#
_symmetry.space_group_name_H-M   'P 1'
#
loop_
_entity.id
_entity.type
_entity.pdbx_description
1 polymer ?
#
loop_
_entity_poly.entity_id
_entity_poly.type
_entity_poly.pdbx_seq_one_letter_code
_entity_poly.pdbx_strand_id
1 'polypeptide(L)'
;KINDRSTINNIYQSLQIGTMDQHSSSPKFLQTLKMFRMKSTQTGKIVSLDCEMVGVGPNGLESALARVSIVDINEIVIFDTYVQVSQPVIDYRTHVSGITKVNLAPEKSMTFPECRSIVFALFSGRVLVG
;
A
#
# COMPACT_ATOMS: atom_id res chain seq x y z
N LYS A 1 2.98 -24.76 -0.82
CA LYS A 1 4.29 -24.09 -0.58
C LYS A 1 4.22 -22.72 -1.24
N ILE A 2 4.48 -21.64 -0.51
CA ILE A 2 4.17 -20.23 -0.87
C ILE A 2 4.94 -19.71 -2.12
N ASN A 3 5.88 -20.50 -2.66
CA ASN A 3 6.63 -20.20 -3.88
C ASN A 3 6.02 -20.78 -5.17
N ASP A 4 4.79 -21.28 -5.13
CA ASP A 4 4.13 -21.86 -6.30
C ASP A 4 3.55 -20.77 -7.22
N ARG A 5 3.74 -20.96 -8.53
CA ARG A 5 3.22 -20.13 -9.64
C ARG A 5 1.71 -19.90 -9.50
N SER A 6 1.02 -20.85 -8.88
CA SER A 6 -0.41 -20.77 -8.51
C SER A 6 -0.74 -19.61 -7.57
N THR A 7 0.09 -19.28 -6.58
CA THR A 7 -0.19 -18.23 -5.60
C THR A 7 -0.05 -16.84 -6.23
N ILE A 8 0.95 -16.66 -7.09
CA ILE A 8 1.14 -15.44 -7.88
C ILE A 8 -0.04 -15.24 -8.82
N ASN A 9 -0.43 -16.29 -9.56
CA ASN A 9 -1.61 -16.24 -10.40
C ASN A 9 -2.88 -15.97 -9.59
N ASN A 10 -3.02 -16.52 -8.38
CA ASN A 10 -4.17 -16.25 -7.51
C ASN A 10 -4.18 -14.82 -6.96
N ILE A 11 -3.03 -14.20 -6.69
CA ILE A 11 -2.93 -12.77 -6.34
C ILE A 11 -3.31 -11.92 -7.55
N TYR A 12 -2.76 -12.21 -8.74
CA TYR A 12 -3.17 -11.50 -9.97
C TYR A 12 -4.66 -11.71 -10.30
N GLN A 13 -5.22 -12.89 -10.05
CA GLN A 13 -6.65 -13.19 -10.29
C GLN A 13 -7.56 -12.57 -9.23
N SER A 14 -7.19 -12.59 -7.94
CA SER A 14 -7.97 -11.96 -6.85
C SER A 14 -7.92 -10.43 -6.88
N LEU A 15 -6.88 -9.85 -7.47
CA LEU A 15 -6.79 -8.43 -7.79
C LEU A 15 -7.51 -8.05 -9.11
N GLN A 16 -8.18 -9.00 -9.77
CA GLN A 16 -8.77 -8.85 -11.12
C GLN A 16 -7.79 -8.34 -12.21
N ILE A 17 -6.50 -8.63 -12.05
CA ILE A 17 -5.45 -8.30 -13.04
C ILE A 17 -5.43 -9.35 -14.17
N GLY A 18 -6.16 -10.45 -14.03
CA GLY A 18 -6.19 -11.60 -14.97
C GLY A 18 -6.74 -11.32 -16.38
N THR A 19 -7.32 -10.16 -16.65
CA THR A 19 -7.87 -9.79 -17.98
C THR A 19 -7.55 -8.35 -18.39
N MET A 20 -6.49 -7.75 -17.87
CA MET A 20 -6.03 -6.44 -18.34
C MET A 20 -4.67 -6.58 -19.00
N ASP A 21 -4.58 -6.01 -20.21
CA ASP A 21 -3.40 -6.03 -21.07
C ASP A 21 -2.12 -5.83 -20.27
N GLN A 22 -1.09 -6.60 -20.63
CA GLN A 22 0.26 -6.62 -20.05
C GLN A 22 0.97 -5.25 -20.04
N HIS A 23 0.29 -4.19 -20.49
CA HIS A 23 0.73 -2.82 -20.58
C HIS A 23 0.28 -1.91 -19.43
N SER A 24 -0.55 -2.40 -18.48
CA SER A 24 -1.28 -1.55 -17.51
C SER A 24 -0.80 -1.63 -16.04
N SER A 25 0.03 -2.59 -15.66
CA SER A 25 0.57 -2.66 -14.30
C SER A 25 1.83 -1.80 -14.17
N SER A 26 1.79 -0.75 -13.34
CA SER A 26 2.94 0.14 -13.09
C SER A 26 4.22 -0.68 -12.77
N PRO A 27 5.37 -0.43 -13.42
CA PRO A 27 6.63 -1.12 -13.15
C PRO A 27 7.00 -1.14 -11.65
N LYS A 28 6.59 -0.11 -10.89
CA LYS A 28 6.75 -0.03 -9.44
C LYS A 28 6.01 -1.14 -8.70
N PHE A 29 4.78 -1.47 -9.08
CA PHE A 29 3.99 -2.55 -8.47
C PHE A 29 4.68 -3.91 -8.60
N LEU A 30 5.10 -4.25 -9.82
CA LEU A 30 5.80 -5.50 -10.11
C LEU A 30 7.15 -5.58 -9.39
N GLN A 31 7.86 -4.46 -9.28
CA GLN A 31 9.12 -4.40 -8.54
C GLN A 31 8.92 -4.57 -7.04
N THR A 32 7.89 -3.95 -6.46
CA THR A 32 7.52 -4.13 -5.04
C THR A 32 7.17 -5.59 -4.73
N LEU A 33 6.34 -6.23 -5.56
CA LEU A 33 5.99 -7.64 -5.38
C LEU A 33 7.20 -8.58 -5.50
N LYS A 34 8.10 -8.32 -6.47
CA LYS A 34 9.35 -9.09 -6.62
C LYS A 34 10.29 -8.91 -5.42
N MET A 35 10.43 -7.68 -4.92
CA MET A 35 11.25 -7.37 -3.75
C MET A 35 10.73 -8.09 -2.50
N PHE A 36 9.41 -8.08 -2.30
CA PHE A 36 8.76 -8.78 -1.19
C PHE A 36 9.00 -10.29 -1.21
N ARG A 37 8.91 -10.91 -2.40
CA ARG A 37 9.17 -12.34 -2.60
C ARG A 37 10.58 -12.75 -2.16
N MET A 38 11.58 -11.87 -2.30
CA MET A 38 12.95 -12.16 -1.88
C MET A 38 13.17 -12.06 -0.37
N LYS A 39 12.39 -11.21 0.33
CA LYS A 39 12.49 -11.05 1.79
C LYS A 39 11.61 -12.01 2.60
N SER A 40 10.54 -12.55 2.01
CA SER A 40 9.61 -13.45 2.72
C SER A 40 10.12 -14.90 2.78
N THR A 41 11.24 -15.13 3.46
CA THR A 41 11.67 -16.48 3.85
C THR A 41 10.84 -16.94 5.05
N GLN A 42 9.64 -17.46 4.77
CA GLN A 42 8.90 -18.40 5.64
C GLN A 42 8.49 -17.96 7.08
N THR A 43 8.69 -16.72 7.52
CA THR A 43 8.62 -16.38 8.98
C THR A 43 7.80 -15.15 9.39
N GLY A 44 6.90 -14.61 8.56
CA GLY A 44 6.06 -13.47 8.96
C GLY A 44 4.57 -13.79 9.02
N LYS A 45 4.08 -14.50 10.05
CA LYS A 45 2.63 -14.62 10.30
C LYS A 45 2.01 -13.31 10.79
N ILE A 46 2.83 -12.36 11.22
CA ILE A 46 2.42 -11.08 11.79
C ILE A 46 3.05 -9.97 10.96
N VAL A 47 2.28 -8.92 10.69
CA VAL A 47 2.72 -7.67 10.08
C VAL A 47 2.06 -6.54 10.85
N SER A 48 2.75 -5.42 11.01
CA SER A 48 2.12 -4.20 11.53
C SER A 48 1.89 -3.19 10.43
N LEU A 49 0.80 -2.43 10.56
CA LEU A 49 0.49 -1.31 9.69
C LEU A 49 0.13 -0.09 10.51
N ASP A 50 0.61 1.04 10.03
CA ASP A 50 0.21 2.35 10.47
C ASP A 50 -0.12 3.23 9.26
N CYS A 51 -1.06 4.16 9.46
CA CYS A 51 -1.55 5.02 8.41
C CYS A 51 -1.54 6.47 8.86
N GLU A 52 -1.19 7.36 7.93
CA GLU A 52 -1.38 8.79 8.11
C GLU A 52 -2.53 9.28 7.26
N MET A 53 -3.35 10.17 7.82
CA MET A 53 -4.53 10.71 7.17
C MET A 53 -4.47 12.24 7.08
N VAL A 54 -5.13 12.75 6.05
CA VAL A 54 -5.42 14.18 5.87
C VAL A 54 -6.91 14.44 5.96
N GLY A 55 -7.28 15.69 6.25
CA GLY A 55 -8.64 16.20 6.29
C GLY A 55 -9.17 16.60 4.91
N VAL A 56 -10.30 16.03 4.52
CA VAL A 56 -11.06 16.33 3.30
C VAL A 56 -12.52 16.65 3.64
N GLY A 57 -13.32 17.00 2.62
CA GLY A 57 -14.74 17.29 2.80
C GLY A 57 -15.01 18.60 3.56
N PRO A 58 -16.27 18.85 3.97
CA PRO A 58 -16.64 20.07 4.69
C PRO A 58 -15.79 20.27 5.95
N ASN A 59 -15.13 21.42 6.03
CA ASN A 59 -14.24 21.80 7.14
C ASN A 59 -13.07 20.84 7.40
N GLY A 60 -12.73 19.92 6.49
CA GLY A 60 -11.61 18.98 6.67
C GLY A 60 -11.85 17.89 7.73
N LEU A 61 -13.10 17.67 8.12
CA LEU A 61 -13.46 16.73 9.19
C LEU A 61 -13.38 15.26 8.74
N GLU A 62 -13.57 14.98 7.45
CA GLU A 62 -13.45 13.63 6.91
C GLU A 62 -11.98 13.26 6.72
N SER A 63 -11.64 11.99 6.96
CA SER A 63 -10.27 11.51 6.82
C SER A 63 -10.06 10.76 5.51
N ALA A 64 -9.00 11.13 4.79
CA ALA A 64 -8.51 10.40 3.63
C ALA A 64 -7.08 9.89 3.88
N LEU A 65 -6.79 8.66 3.43
CA LEU A 65 -5.47 8.04 3.55
C LEU A 65 -4.44 8.82 2.73
N ALA A 66 -3.31 9.16 3.36
CA ALA A 66 -2.23 9.93 2.76
C ALA A 66 -0.88 9.20 2.77
N ARG A 67 -0.66 8.28 3.72
CA ARG A 67 0.51 7.39 3.75
C ARG A 67 0.14 6.08 4.42
N VAL A 68 0.74 4.99 3.97
CA VAL A 68 0.71 3.70 4.67
C VAL A 68 2.12 3.20 4.85
N SER A 69 2.42 2.72 6.06
CA SER A 69 3.68 2.05 6.40
C SER A 69 3.38 0.67 6.93
N ILE A 70 4.14 -0.33 6.48
CA ILE A 70 4.03 -1.72 6.90
C ILE A 70 5.42 -2.26 7.20
N VAL A 71 5.57 -2.88 8.36
CA VAL A 71 6.81 -3.55 8.78
C VAL A 71 6.53 -5.02 9.13
N ASP A 72 7.58 -5.84 9.09
CA ASP A 72 7.54 -7.22 9.57
C ASP A 72 7.97 -7.33 11.05
N ILE A 73 7.97 -8.56 11.58
CA ILE A 73 8.34 -8.85 12.98
C ILE A 73 9.79 -8.53 13.33
N ASN A 74 10.66 -8.33 12.33
CA ASN A 74 12.05 -7.95 12.53
C ASN A 74 12.23 -6.44 12.37
N GLU A 75 11.13 -5.67 12.44
CA GLU A 75 11.12 -4.21 12.30
C GLU A 75 11.59 -3.72 10.92
N ILE A 76 11.59 -4.61 9.91
CA ILE A 76 11.98 -4.26 8.55
C ILE A 76 10.79 -3.68 7.81
N VAL A 77 10.98 -2.47 7.24
CA VAL A 77 10.00 -1.85 6.35
C VAL A 77 9.82 -2.71 5.09
N ILE A 78 8.59 -3.20 4.91
CA ILE A 78 8.19 -4.00 3.75
C ILE A 78 7.39 -3.18 2.73
N PHE A 79 6.69 -2.14 3.18
CA PHE A 79 5.99 -1.21 2.30
C PHE A 79 5.84 0.14 3.00
N ASP A 80 6.23 1.21 2.32
CA ASP A 80 6.04 2.59 2.78
C ASP A 80 5.75 3.46 1.55
N THR A 81 4.57 4.05 1.49
CA THR A 81 4.20 4.87 0.34
C THR A 81 3.20 5.95 0.70
N TYR A 82 3.32 7.09 0.00
CA TYR A 82 2.29 8.11 -0.03
C TYR A 82 1.16 7.69 -0.95
N VAL A 83 -0.07 8.10 -0.61
CA VAL A 83 -1.27 7.74 -1.35
C VAL A 83 -1.94 9.01 -1.88
N GLN A 84 -2.26 9.01 -3.17
CA GLN A 84 -2.99 10.10 -3.80
C GLN A 84 -4.37 10.24 -3.17
N VAL A 85 -4.73 11.48 -2.83
CA VAL A 85 -6.04 11.82 -2.29
C VAL A 85 -6.89 12.39 -3.42
N SER A 86 -8.03 11.74 -3.72
CA SER A 86 -8.89 12.11 -4.84
C SER A 86 -9.68 13.40 -4.62
N GLN A 87 -9.86 13.81 -3.37
CA GLN A 87 -10.58 15.01 -2.98
C GLN A 87 -9.61 16.16 -2.64
N PRO A 88 -10.05 17.43 -2.72
CA PRO A 88 -9.27 18.54 -2.20
C PRO A 88 -8.96 18.34 -0.71
N VAL A 89 -7.67 18.41 -0.38
CA VAL A 89 -7.22 18.40 1.01
C VAL A 89 -7.45 19.77 1.61
N ILE A 90 -8.26 19.81 2.66
CA ILE A 90 -8.58 21.04 3.41
C ILE A 90 -7.60 21.25 4.55
N ASP A 91 -7.22 20.16 5.23
CA ASP A 91 -6.23 20.18 6.30
C ASP A 91 -5.27 19.00 6.15
N TYR A 92 -3.97 19.29 6.00
CA TYR A 92 -2.96 18.24 5.89
C TYR A 92 -2.63 17.57 7.23
N ARG A 93 -3.06 18.17 8.36
CA ARG A 93 -2.77 17.69 9.71
C ARG A 93 -1.26 17.49 9.94
N THR A 94 -0.44 18.29 9.26
CA THR A 94 1.03 18.11 9.17
C THR A 94 1.70 18.05 10.53
N HIS A 95 1.16 18.76 11.53
CA HIS A 95 1.68 18.77 12.90
C HIS A 95 1.66 17.39 13.59
N VAL A 96 0.75 16.50 13.18
CA VAL A 96 0.72 15.09 13.64
C VAL A 96 1.21 14.13 12.57
N SER A 97 0.80 14.34 11.31
CA SER A 97 1.00 13.36 10.24
C SER A 97 2.29 13.51 9.45
N GLY A 98 2.93 14.69 9.53
CA GLY A 98 4.06 15.06 8.67
C GLY A 98 3.74 15.16 7.17
N ILE A 99 2.47 14.98 6.76
CA ILE A 99 2.08 15.02 5.35
C ILE A 99 2.08 16.47 4.85
N THR A 100 2.64 16.66 3.65
CA THR A 100 2.62 17.92 2.91
C THR A 100 2.00 17.73 1.53
N LYS A 101 1.62 18.83 0.88
CA LYS A 101 1.12 18.82 -0.51
C LYS A 101 2.06 18.11 -1.48
N VAL A 102 3.37 18.26 -1.30
CA VAL A 102 4.40 17.64 -2.16
C VAL A 102 4.39 16.12 -2.01
N ASN A 103 4.07 15.59 -0.83
CA ASN A 103 4.01 14.14 -0.63
C ASN A 103 2.90 13.48 -1.46
N LEU A 104 1.78 14.17 -1.66
CA LEU A 104 0.60 13.67 -2.39
C LEU A 104 0.64 13.94 -3.89
N ALA A 105 1.74 14.50 -4.40
CA ALA A 105 1.89 14.77 -5.82
C ALA A 105 2.00 13.45 -6.62
N PRO A 106 1.44 13.35 -7.84
CA PRO A 106 1.36 12.09 -8.59
C PRO A 106 2.72 11.40 -8.82
N GLU A 107 3.81 12.16 -8.88
CA GLU A 107 5.16 11.64 -9.04
C GLU A 107 5.74 10.99 -7.77
N LYS A 108 5.22 11.35 -6.59
CA LYS A 108 5.69 10.87 -5.27
C LYS A 108 4.72 9.90 -4.59
N SER A 109 3.52 9.76 -5.12
CA SER A 109 2.44 8.98 -4.48
C SER A 109 1.79 7.99 -5.43
N MET A 110 1.27 6.92 -4.84
CA MET A 110 0.55 5.85 -5.52
C MET A 110 -0.94 6.12 -5.52
N THR A 111 -1.67 5.64 -6.53
CA THR A 111 -3.14 5.74 -6.51
C THR A 111 -3.71 4.88 -5.37
N PHE A 112 -4.85 5.29 -4.80
CA PHE A 112 -5.50 4.53 -3.73
C PHE A 112 -5.83 3.07 -4.12
N PRO A 113 -6.35 2.77 -5.33
CA PRO A 113 -6.64 1.39 -5.74
C PRO A 113 -5.39 0.50 -5.83
N GLU A 114 -4.28 1.02 -6.37
CA GLU A 114 -3.01 0.28 -6.44
C GLU A 114 -2.47 0.02 -5.03
N CYS A 115 -2.47 1.04 -4.16
CA CYS A 115 -2.02 0.92 -2.78
C CYS A 115 -2.83 -0.14 -2.03
N ARG A 116 -4.16 -0.06 -2.08
CA ARG A 116 -5.06 -1.04 -1.46
C ARG A 116 -4.81 -2.46 -1.94
N SER A 117 -4.54 -2.64 -3.23
CA SER A 117 -4.23 -3.95 -3.84
C SER A 117 -2.93 -4.55 -3.30
N ILE A 118 -1.88 -3.73 -3.18
CA ILE A 118 -0.61 -4.17 -2.57
C ILE A 118 -0.82 -4.54 -1.10
N VAL A 119 -1.44 -3.66 -0.32
CA VAL A 119 -1.68 -3.89 1.12
C VAL A 119 -2.47 -5.18 1.34
N PHE A 120 -3.52 -5.41 0.56
CA PHE A 120 -4.31 -6.64 0.62
C PHE A 120 -3.47 -7.90 0.35
N ALA A 121 -2.61 -7.85 -0.66
CA ALA A 121 -1.71 -8.97 -0.98
C ALA A 121 -0.67 -9.20 0.14
N LEU A 122 -0.18 -8.13 0.78
CA LEU A 122 0.76 -8.22 1.91
C LEU A 122 0.12 -8.83 3.15
N PHE A 123 -1.18 -8.66 3.36
CA PHE A 123 -1.92 -9.14 4.54
C PHE A 123 -2.55 -10.52 4.37
N SER A 124 -2.77 -10.96 3.14
CA SER A 124 -3.43 -12.22 2.85
C SER A 124 -2.74 -13.39 3.56
N GLY A 125 -3.45 -14.01 4.52
CA GLY A 125 -2.94 -15.12 5.34
C GLY A 125 -2.04 -14.72 6.52
N ARG A 126 -2.03 -13.45 6.92
CA ARG A 126 -1.26 -12.91 8.05
C ARG A 126 -2.16 -12.24 9.08
N VAL A 127 -1.68 -12.16 10.31
CA VAL A 127 -2.25 -11.38 11.41
C VAL A 127 -1.75 -9.95 11.29
N LEU A 128 -2.67 -9.01 11.34
CA LEU A 128 -2.39 -7.57 11.39
C LEU A 128 -2.30 -7.10 12.84
N VAL A 129 -1.35 -6.21 13.15
CA VAL A 129 -1.22 -5.49 14.42
C VAL A 129 -1.08 -3.99 14.13
N GLY A 130 -1.77 -3.13 14.88
CA GLY A 130 -1.73 -1.68 14.69
C GLY A 130 -2.88 -0.98 15.39
#